data_AF-A0AAD7ZIW2-F1
#
_entry.id   AF-A0AAD7ZIW2-F1
#
_cell.length_a   1.000
_cell.length_b   1.000
_cell.length_c   1.000
_cell.angle_alpha   90.00
_cell.angle_beta   90.00
_cell.angle_gamma   90.00
#
_symmetry.space_group_name_H-M   'P 1'
#
loop_
_entity.id
_entity.type
_entity.pdbx_description
1 polymer ?
#
loop_
_entity_poly.entity_id
_entity_poly.type
_entity_poly.pdbx_seq_one_letter_code
_entity_poly.pdbx_strand_id
1 'polypeptide(L)'
;MTLKYSTGTVITEWTDGEKECNKILENEETVEEFVDCLVSFCLNFGFDGYLLNIENPISAEKVSKLELFVELLHSKLHAQVPHAELIWYDSVTSKGSLKWQNELNDNNRTFFEKCDGIFLNYSWDEGNLSNSAVNAGARYLDVYVGVDVFGRNFYKGGGYNSHEAAELIRKHNLSMAIFAPSWVHQYLGGPHFLHLEYVFWHTMWPFLYIHIPQDLPFTTTFCQGYGKKRYENGRVTSCLPWYNLSKQQYQPNVPSCQNADFVELIVNARKKDGITEEINKEAEKVLTVGCVQHCSEDAFTGGGCLLISYSCRIFKCSFKCNGELVVTLAIKPASEGGGDLNVLLNTENKDGVT
;
A
#
# COMPACT_ATOMS: atom_id res chain seq x y z
N MET A 1 -16.24 4.80 -9.00
CA MET A 1 -15.08 5.67 -8.64
C MET A 1 -14.20 4.88 -7.71
N THR A 2 -12.97 4.51 -8.10
CA THR A 2 -12.07 3.76 -7.20
C THR A 2 -11.63 4.70 -6.08
N LEU A 3 -12.19 4.53 -4.89
CA LEU A 3 -11.79 5.28 -3.70
C LEU A 3 -10.30 5.01 -3.48
N LYS A 4 -9.46 6.02 -3.74
CA LYS A 4 -8.07 6.03 -3.32
C LYS A 4 -8.05 6.82 -2.03
N TYR A 5 -8.06 6.12 -0.91
CA TYR A 5 -7.81 6.74 0.39
C TYR A 5 -6.31 7.01 0.52
N SER A 6 -5.95 8.22 0.90
CA SER A 6 -4.57 8.60 1.19
C SER A 6 -4.54 9.36 2.50
N THR A 7 -3.74 8.94 3.46
CA THR A 7 -3.55 9.67 4.72
C THR A 7 -2.25 10.46 4.69
N GLY A 8 -2.21 11.56 5.43
CA GLY A 8 -0.95 12.20 5.84
C GLY A 8 -0.34 11.47 7.04
N THR A 9 0.87 11.87 7.43
CA THR A 9 1.50 11.41 8.69
C THR A 9 1.85 12.61 9.54
N VAL A 10 1.37 12.65 10.78
CA VAL A 10 1.88 13.54 11.82
C VAL A 10 2.88 12.74 12.63
N ILE A 11 4.15 13.12 12.52
CA ILE A 11 5.25 12.44 13.20
C ILE A 11 6.06 13.41 14.06
N THR A 12 6.37 13.00 15.28
CA THR A 12 7.27 13.70 16.19
C THR A 12 8.29 12.71 16.71
N GLU A 13 9.59 13.03 16.67
CA GLU A 13 10.64 12.08 17.04
C GLU A 13 11.65 12.70 17.99
N TRP A 14 12.08 11.91 18.97
CA TRP A 14 13.20 12.24 19.85
C TRP A 14 13.04 13.58 20.60
N THR A 15 14.15 14.21 20.94
CA THR A 15 14.19 15.46 21.72
C THR A 15 13.49 16.62 21.03
N ASP A 16 13.53 16.70 19.69
CA ASP A 16 12.89 17.78 18.97
C ASP A 16 11.38 17.58 18.87
N GLY A 17 10.93 16.34 18.67
CA GLY A 17 9.52 15.96 18.78
C GLY A 17 8.94 16.27 20.16
N GLU A 18 9.70 16.01 21.22
CA GLU A 18 9.29 16.35 22.60
C GLU A 18 9.09 17.86 22.79
N LYS A 19 9.97 18.70 22.22
CA LYS A 19 9.81 20.17 22.29
C LYS A 19 8.57 20.64 21.55
N GLU A 20 8.27 20.10 20.37
CA GLU A 20 7.08 20.49 19.61
C GLU A 20 5.80 19.98 20.30
N CYS A 21 5.78 18.73 20.77
CA CYS A 21 4.68 18.21 21.59
C CYS A 21 4.45 19.07 22.83
N ASN A 22 5.52 19.55 23.47
CA ASN A 22 5.39 20.40 24.65
C ASN A 22 4.67 21.73 24.38
N LYS A 23 4.82 22.30 23.17
CA LYS A 23 4.10 23.51 22.74
C LYS A 23 2.67 23.19 22.34
N ILE A 24 2.47 22.16 21.50
CA ILE A 24 1.15 21.76 21.01
C ILE A 24 0.23 21.40 22.18
N LEU A 25 0.76 20.68 23.17
CA LEU A 25 0.03 20.18 24.34
C LEU A 25 0.14 21.11 25.56
N GLU A 26 0.48 22.39 25.38
CA GLU A 26 0.61 23.35 26.49
C GLU A 26 -0.74 23.60 27.18
N ASN A 27 -1.80 23.83 26.41
CA ASN A 27 -3.15 24.04 26.90
C ASN A 27 -4.20 23.60 25.87
N GLU A 28 -5.48 23.82 26.17
CA GLU A 28 -6.58 23.44 25.26
C GLU A 28 -6.59 24.27 23.96
N GLU A 29 -6.31 25.56 24.04
CA GLU A 29 -6.29 26.47 22.89
C GLU A 29 -5.23 26.06 21.86
N THR A 30 -4.00 25.75 22.31
CA THR A 30 -2.93 25.31 21.42
C THR A 30 -3.23 23.96 20.75
N VAL A 31 -3.93 23.06 21.45
CA VAL A 31 -4.41 21.80 20.87
C VAL A 31 -5.45 22.06 19.78
N GLU A 32 -6.46 22.89 20.09
CA GLU A 32 -7.53 23.24 19.14
C GLU A 32 -6.97 23.90 17.87
N GLU A 33 -6.06 24.87 18.00
CA GLU A 33 -5.41 25.54 16.87
C GLU A 33 -4.66 24.56 15.97
N PHE A 34 -3.92 23.63 16.57
CA PHE A 34 -3.18 22.62 15.81
C PHE A 34 -4.12 21.66 15.08
N VAL A 35 -5.20 21.21 15.73
CA VAL A 35 -6.23 20.38 15.10
C VAL A 35 -6.88 21.12 13.92
N ASP A 36 -7.25 22.38 14.09
CA ASP A 36 -7.88 23.17 13.02
C ASP A 36 -6.95 23.34 11.81
N CYS A 37 -5.64 23.49 12.05
CA CYS A 37 -4.65 23.49 10.98
C CYS A 37 -4.60 22.16 10.23
N LEU A 38 -4.60 21.02 10.94
CA LEU A 38 -4.58 19.70 10.30
C LEU A 38 -5.86 19.45 9.49
N VAL A 39 -7.03 19.73 10.04
CA VAL A 39 -8.31 19.60 9.31
C VAL A 39 -8.28 20.49 8.06
N SER A 40 -7.76 21.72 8.16
CA SER A 40 -7.61 22.62 7.02
C SER A 40 -6.67 22.06 5.95
N PHE A 41 -5.57 21.40 6.33
CA PHE A 41 -4.68 20.75 5.36
C PHE A 41 -5.36 19.59 4.64
N CYS A 42 -6.05 18.73 5.38
CA CYS A 42 -6.82 17.62 4.84
C CYS A 42 -7.81 18.10 3.76
N LEU A 43 -8.57 19.16 4.06
CA LEU A 43 -9.55 19.74 3.14
C LEU A 43 -8.93 20.44 1.93
N ASN A 44 -7.88 21.23 2.14
CA ASN A 44 -7.26 22.02 1.07
C ASN A 44 -6.48 21.16 0.07
N PHE A 45 -5.84 20.08 0.54
CA PHE A 45 -5.04 19.19 -0.31
C PHE A 45 -5.79 17.94 -0.76
N GLY A 46 -6.94 17.64 -0.17
CA GLY A 46 -7.84 16.57 -0.63
C GLY A 46 -7.33 15.17 -0.34
N PHE A 47 -6.73 14.96 0.83
CA PHE A 47 -6.42 13.63 1.37
C PHE A 47 -7.36 13.30 2.53
N ASP A 48 -7.29 12.07 3.06
CA ASP A 48 -8.37 11.39 3.78
C ASP A 48 -8.02 11.08 5.25
N GLY A 49 -7.32 11.98 5.94
CA GLY A 49 -6.98 11.83 7.37
C GLY A 49 -5.50 11.59 7.63
N TYR A 50 -5.16 10.97 8.77
CA TYR A 50 -3.80 10.94 9.29
C TYR A 50 -3.42 9.64 10.01
N LEU A 51 -2.16 9.22 9.84
CA LEU A 51 -1.44 8.40 10.81
C LEU A 51 -0.75 9.31 11.84
N LEU A 52 -1.03 9.08 13.12
CA LEU A 52 -0.36 9.74 14.23
C LEU A 52 0.78 8.85 14.75
N ASN A 53 2.02 9.29 14.57
CA ASN A 53 3.22 8.58 15.03
C ASN A 53 4.03 9.44 16.01
N ILE A 54 3.75 9.30 17.30
CA ILE A 54 4.43 10.07 18.35
C ILE A 54 5.58 9.23 18.91
N GLU A 55 6.81 9.49 18.48
CA GLU A 55 8.05 8.74 18.81
C GLU A 55 8.91 9.52 19.83
N ASN A 56 8.26 10.14 20.81
CA ASN A 56 8.91 10.82 21.94
C ASN A 56 8.09 10.66 23.23
N PRO A 57 8.72 10.72 24.42
CA PRO A 57 7.99 10.75 25.68
C PRO A 57 7.08 11.98 25.78
N ILE A 58 5.99 11.82 26.54
CA ILE A 58 5.05 12.86 26.93
C ILE A 58 4.99 12.87 28.45
N SER A 59 5.06 14.05 29.06
CA SER A 59 4.99 14.14 30.51
C SER A 59 3.59 13.77 31.00
N ALA A 60 3.50 13.20 32.21
CA ALA A 60 2.26 12.65 32.75
C ALA A 60 1.14 13.71 32.81
N GLU A 61 1.50 14.97 33.07
CA GLU A 61 0.56 16.10 33.11
C GLU A 61 0.01 16.51 31.74
N LYS A 62 0.65 16.10 30.63
CA LYS A 62 0.22 16.41 29.25
C LYS A 62 -0.50 15.26 28.55
N VAL A 63 -0.54 14.06 29.14
CA VAL A 63 -1.21 12.90 28.53
C VAL A 63 -2.70 13.19 28.25
N SER A 64 -3.40 13.86 29.18
CA SER A 64 -4.81 14.23 28.97
C SER A 64 -5.00 15.19 27.78
N LYS A 65 -4.02 16.06 27.50
CA LYS A 65 -4.04 16.94 26.33
C LYS A 65 -3.73 16.19 25.04
N LEU A 66 -2.87 15.17 25.09
CA LEU A 66 -2.66 14.28 23.95
C LEU A 66 -3.93 13.48 23.63
N GLU A 67 -4.62 12.95 24.64
CA GLU A 67 -5.90 12.28 24.46
C GLU A 67 -6.96 13.22 23.84
N LEU A 68 -7.04 14.45 24.35
CA LEU A 68 -7.90 15.49 23.78
C LEU A 68 -7.55 15.80 22.32
N PHE A 69 -6.26 15.90 21.99
CA PHE A 69 -5.80 16.11 20.61
C PHE A 69 -6.31 15.03 19.67
N VAL A 70 -6.17 13.76 20.04
CA VAL A 70 -6.63 12.62 19.22
C VAL A 70 -8.15 12.65 19.04
N GLU A 71 -8.91 12.81 20.13
CA GLU A 71 -10.38 12.84 20.10
C GLU A 71 -10.93 14.02 19.30
N LEU A 72 -10.35 15.21 19.50
CA LEU A 72 -10.79 16.41 18.79
C LEU A 72 -10.46 16.33 17.30
N LEU A 73 -9.27 15.83 16.95
CA LEU A 73 -8.89 15.64 15.55
C LEU A 73 -9.81 14.64 14.86
N HIS A 74 -10.09 13.50 15.52
CA HIS A 74 -11.04 12.50 15.01
C HIS A 74 -12.41 13.13 14.74
N SER A 75 -13.00 13.78 15.74
CA SER A 75 -14.32 14.39 15.65
C SER A 75 -14.40 15.47 14.56
N LYS A 76 -13.42 16.39 14.51
CA LYS A 76 -13.41 17.47 13.51
C LYS A 76 -13.14 16.95 12.09
N LEU A 77 -12.30 15.92 11.92
CA LEU A 77 -12.11 15.28 10.62
C LEU A 77 -13.40 14.65 10.12
N HIS A 78 -14.06 13.78 10.91
CA HIS A 78 -15.29 13.11 10.46
C HIS A 78 -16.46 14.07 10.23
N ALA A 79 -16.49 15.22 10.91
CA ALA A 79 -17.49 16.25 10.65
C ALA A 79 -17.35 16.88 9.24
N GLN A 80 -16.13 16.94 8.70
CA GLN A 80 -15.85 17.60 7.42
C GLN A 80 -15.58 16.61 6.27
N VAL A 81 -15.00 15.46 6.61
CA VAL A 81 -14.61 14.37 5.71
C VAL A 81 -15.11 13.07 6.35
N PRO A 82 -16.39 12.70 6.14
CA PRO A 82 -17.03 11.58 6.84
C PRO A 82 -16.31 10.23 6.70
N HIS A 83 -15.53 10.07 5.62
CA HIS A 83 -14.77 8.87 5.30
C HIS A 83 -13.28 8.95 5.68
N ALA A 84 -12.84 10.00 6.37
CA ALA A 84 -11.45 10.12 6.82
C ALA A 84 -11.09 8.98 7.78
N GLU A 85 -9.79 8.69 7.88
CA GLU A 85 -9.25 7.75 8.86
C GLU A 85 -8.18 8.43 9.72
N LEU A 86 -8.32 8.32 11.03
CA LEU A 86 -7.31 8.67 12.02
C LEU A 86 -6.78 7.40 12.67
N ILE A 87 -5.49 7.12 12.45
CA ILE A 87 -4.84 5.89 12.93
C ILE A 87 -3.78 6.27 13.95
N TRP A 88 -3.78 5.61 15.11
CA TRP A 88 -2.76 5.75 16.13
C TRP A 88 -1.64 4.71 15.92
N TYR A 89 -0.37 5.12 15.95
CA TYR A 89 0.74 4.17 16.00
C TYR A 89 1.01 3.75 17.44
N ASP A 90 1.27 2.45 17.68
CA ASP A 90 1.55 1.86 18.99
C ASP A 90 2.89 2.35 19.57
N SER A 91 2.94 3.59 20.08
CA SER A 91 4.15 4.22 20.60
C SER A 91 4.01 4.70 22.05
N VAL A 92 3.35 5.85 22.26
CA VAL A 92 3.17 6.44 23.59
C VAL A 92 2.05 5.71 24.33
N THR A 93 2.33 5.35 25.56
CA THR A 93 1.36 4.70 26.46
C THR A 93 0.43 5.71 27.14
N SER A 94 -0.63 5.24 27.79
CA SER A 94 -1.54 6.01 28.64
C SER A 94 -0.88 6.68 29.86
N LYS A 95 0.43 6.44 30.07
CA LYS A 95 1.26 7.11 31.07
C LYS A 95 2.24 8.12 30.46
N GLY A 96 2.20 8.33 29.15
CA GLY A 96 3.09 9.22 28.41
C GLY A 96 4.47 8.63 28.10
N SER A 97 4.78 7.42 28.59
CA SER A 97 6.04 6.75 28.25
C SER A 97 6.03 6.26 26.81
N LEU A 98 7.07 6.57 26.05
CA LEU A 98 7.33 5.97 24.73
C LEU A 98 7.75 4.51 24.91
N LYS A 99 6.83 3.59 24.62
CA LYS A 99 7.05 2.15 24.72
C LYS A 99 6.07 1.41 23.82
N TRP A 100 6.56 0.84 22.73
CA TRP A 100 5.78 -0.02 21.85
C TRP A 100 5.36 -1.30 22.57
N GLN A 101 4.08 -1.66 22.49
CA GLN A 101 3.53 -2.85 23.15
C GLN A 101 3.56 -4.08 22.24
N ASN A 102 3.58 -3.87 20.91
CA ASN A 102 3.42 -4.87 19.86
C ASN A 102 2.03 -5.56 19.88
N GLU A 103 1.11 -5.06 20.69
CA GLU A 103 -0.25 -5.57 20.85
C GLU A 103 -1.18 -4.44 21.29
N LEU A 104 -2.47 -4.59 21.04
CA LEU A 104 -3.49 -3.76 21.68
C LEU A 104 -3.70 -4.27 23.12
N ASN A 105 -3.44 -3.41 24.11
CA ASN A 105 -3.66 -3.70 25.53
C ASN A 105 -3.99 -2.42 26.32
N ASP A 106 -4.13 -2.51 27.65
CA ASP A 106 -4.55 -1.39 28.49
C ASP A 106 -3.59 -0.18 28.46
N ASN A 107 -2.34 -0.36 28.01
CA ASN A 107 -1.38 0.73 27.91
C ASN A 107 -1.62 1.63 26.68
N ASN A 108 -2.26 1.14 25.61
CA ASN A 108 -2.53 1.95 24.40
C ASN A 108 -4.03 2.03 24.05
N ARG A 109 -4.89 1.28 24.76
CA ARG A 109 -6.36 1.28 24.59
C ARG A 109 -6.98 2.67 24.60
N THR A 110 -6.51 3.58 25.46
CA THR A 110 -7.09 4.94 25.57
C THR A 110 -7.06 5.71 24.25
N PHE A 111 -6.05 5.48 23.40
CA PHE A 111 -5.93 6.12 22.09
C PHE A 111 -6.75 5.37 21.03
N PHE A 112 -6.74 4.03 21.06
CA PHE A 112 -7.55 3.20 20.15
C PHE A 112 -9.05 3.51 20.25
N GLU A 113 -9.56 3.81 21.45
CA GLU A 113 -10.98 4.18 21.64
C GLU A 113 -11.30 5.62 21.17
N LYS A 114 -10.29 6.45 20.88
CA LYS A 114 -10.44 7.85 20.46
C LYS A 114 -10.16 8.08 18.97
N CYS A 115 -9.84 7.03 18.21
CA CYS A 115 -9.54 7.10 16.78
C CYS A 115 -10.08 5.86 16.04
N ASP A 116 -9.91 5.80 14.72
CA ASP A 116 -10.51 4.77 13.87
C ASP A 116 -9.79 3.43 13.95
N GLY A 117 -8.48 3.44 14.24
CA GLY A 117 -7.73 2.20 14.45
C GLY A 117 -6.33 2.41 15.00
N ILE A 118 -5.64 1.29 15.24
CA ILE A 118 -4.27 1.27 15.77
C ILE A 118 -3.35 0.48 14.84
N PHE A 119 -2.20 1.06 14.53
CA PHE A 119 -1.08 0.41 13.86
C PHE A 119 -0.11 -0.10 14.95
N LEU A 120 -0.09 -1.42 15.14
CA LEU A 120 0.82 -2.07 16.09
C LEU A 120 2.26 -2.15 15.58
N ASN A 121 3.22 -1.97 16.48
CA ASN A 121 4.64 -2.10 16.19
C ASN A 121 5.03 -3.53 15.73
N TYR A 122 6.19 -3.67 15.10
CA TYR A 122 6.58 -4.86 14.32
C TYR A 122 7.07 -6.07 15.13
N SER A 123 7.43 -5.89 16.40
CA SER A 123 8.12 -6.92 17.21
C SER A 123 7.14 -7.84 17.97
N TRP A 124 6.06 -8.25 17.33
CA TRP A 124 5.00 -9.08 17.91
C TRP A 124 5.28 -10.58 17.76
N ASP A 125 4.64 -11.38 18.63
CA ASP A 125 4.52 -12.83 18.51
C ASP A 125 3.05 -13.30 18.38
N GLU A 126 2.81 -14.60 18.24
CA GLU A 126 1.44 -15.13 18.08
C GLU A 126 0.55 -14.89 19.32
N GLY A 127 1.15 -14.77 20.50
CA GLY A 127 0.45 -14.39 21.74
C GLY A 127 -0.04 -12.95 21.68
N ASN A 128 0.79 -12.03 21.18
CA ASN A 128 0.41 -10.64 20.95
C ASN A 128 -0.77 -10.50 19.98
N LEU A 129 -0.82 -11.30 18.91
CA LEU A 129 -1.95 -11.32 17.98
C LEU A 129 -3.23 -11.78 18.67
N SER A 130 -3.15 -12.88 19.42
CA SER A 130 -4.29 -13.44 20.16
C SER A 130 -4.83 -12.43 21.17
N ASN A 131 -3.95 -11.79 21.94
CA ASN A 131 -4.31 -10.76 22.91
C ASN A 131 -4.95 -9.56 22.23
N SER A 132 -4.38 -9.09 21.11
CA SER A 132 -4.91 -7.94 20.38
C SER A 132 -6.33 -8.19 19.86
N ALA A 133 -6.58 -9.37 19.27
CA ALA A 133 -7.91 -9.74 18.79
C ALA A 133 -8.95 -9.77 19.93
N VAL A 134 -8.58 -10.35 21.08
CA VAL A 134 -9.44 -10.37 22.27
C VAL A 134 -9.69 -8.95 22.79
N ASN A 135 -8.64 -8.13 22.89
CA ASN A 135 -8.73 -6.77 23.42
C ASN A 135 -9.52 -5.83 22.51
N ALA A 136 -9.50 -6.04 21.19
CA ALA A 136 -10.24 -5.24 20.22
C ALA A 136 -11.73 -5.59 20.16
N GLY A 137 -12.11 -6.82 20.55
CA GLY A 137 -13.50 -7.28 20.52
C GLY A 137 -14.10 -7.15 19.12
N ALA A 138 -15.16 -6.37 18.99
CA ALA A 138 -15.83 -6.15 17.70
C ALA A 138 -14.98 -5.34 16.69
N ARG A 139 -13.99 -4.56 17.18
CA ARG A 139 -13.12 -3.70 16.37
C ARG A 139 -11.82 -4.39 15.95
N TYR A 140 -11.82 -5.72 15.86
CA TYR A 140 -10.60 -6.50 15.55
C TYR A 140 -10.01 -6.19 14.17
N LEU A 141 -10.80 -5.69 13.21
CA LEU A 141 -10.31 -5.22 11.91
C LEU A 141 -9.70 -3.82 11.94
N ASP A 142 -9.90 -3.07 13.02
CA ASP A 142 -9.33 -1.74 13.24
C ASP A 142 -7.92 -1.84 13.88
N VAL A 143 -7.45 -3.07 14.13
CA VAL A 143 -6.09 -3.36 14.58
C VAL A 143 -5.24 -3.78 13.37
N TYR A 144 -4.33 -2.90 12.98
CA TYR A 144 -3.40 -3.09 11.88
C TYR A 144 -2.06 -3.57 12.41
N VAL A 145 -1.80 -4.87 12.29
CA VAL A 145 -0.55 -5.47 12.76
C VAL A 145 0.59 -5.10 11.82
N GLY A 146 1.65 -4.50 12.35
CA GLY A 146 2.80 -4.05 11.55
C GLY A 146 3.57 -5.18 10.89
N VAL A 147 3.86 -5.00 9.59
CA VAL A 147 4.72 -5.88 8.78
C VAL A 147 5.91 -5.07 8.27
N ASP A 148 7.06 -5.13 8.95
CA ASP A 148 8.28 -4.44 8.49
C ASP A 148 8.96 -5.22 7.36
N VAL A 149 8.78 -4.75 6.12
CA VAL A 149 9.35 -5.40 4.94
C VAL A 149 10.88 -5.32 4.93
N PHE A 150 11.51 -4.40 5.68
CA PHE A 150 12.97 -4.41 5.84
C PHE A 150 13.47 -5.46 6.85
N GLY A 151 12.57 -6.09 7.62
CA GLY A 151 12.90 -7.23 8.46
C GLY A 151 13.59 -6.91 9.78
N ARG A 152 13.56 -5.66 10.28
CA ARG A 152 14.28 -5.28 11.51
C ARG A 152 13.56 -5.83 12.74
N ASN A 153 14.13 -6.87 13.36
CA ASN A 153 13.55 -7.59 14.50
C ASN A 153 12.14 -8.14 14.24
N PHE A 154 11.85 -8.46 12.97
CA PHE A 154 10.52 -8.79 12.49
C PHE A 154 10.31 -10.31 12.32
N TYR A 155 9.07 -10.77 12.46
CA TYR A 155 8.67 -12.16 12.22
C TYR A 155 9.17 -12.64 10.85
N LYS A 156 10.00 -13.69 10.85
CA LYS A 156 10.59 -14.32 9.65
C LYS A 156 11.45 -13.42 8.75
N GLY A 157 11.84 -12.23 9.23
CA GLY A 157 12.93 -11.44 8.64
C GLY A 157 12.57 -10.57 7.42
N GLY A 158 11.28 -10.36 7.13
CA GLY A 158 10.81 -9.41 6.11
C GLY A 158 11.14 -9.81 4.67
N GLY A 159 11.29 -8.82 3.78
CA GLY A 159 11.51 -9.01 2.35
C GLY A 159 10.42 -9.88 1.73
N TYR A 160 10.81 -10.84 0.89
CA TYR A 160 9.88 -11.81 0.32
C TYR A 160 9.21 -12.74 1.34
N ASN A 161 9.73 -12.85 2.57
CA ASN A 161 9.09 -13.62 3.65
C ASN A 161 7.96 -12.85 4.35
N SER A 162 7.68 -11.60 3.97
CA SER A 162 6.59 -10.80 4.55
C SER A 162 5.22 -11.48 4.45
N HIS A 163 5.04 -12.36 3.46
CA HIS A 163 3.82 -13.14 3.29
C HIS A 163 3.56 -14.14 4.44
N GLU A 164 4.61 -14.66 5.10
CA GLU A 164 4.45 -15.55 6.26
C GLU A 164 3.84 -14.81 7.45
N ALA A 165 4.24 -13.55 7.65
CA ALA A 165 3.62 -12.70 8.65
C ALA A 165 2.17 -12.36 8.28
N ALA A 166 1.91 -12.04 7.01
CA ALA A 166 0.57 -11.78 6.51
C ALA A 166 -0.36 -12.99 6.73
N GLU A 167 0.10 -14.20 6.43
CA GLU A 167 -0.63 -15.45 6.68
C GLU A 167 -1.02 -15.59 8.15
N LEU A 168 -0.06 -15.41 9.06
CA LEU A 168 -0.30 -15.56 10.49
C LEU A 168 -1.26 -14.49 11.03
N ILE A 169 -1.12 -13.23 10.60
CA ILE A 169 -2.05 -12.14 10.95
C ILE A 169 -3.47 -12.49 10.51
N ARG A 170 -3.64 -12.97 9.26
CA ARG A 170 -4.95 -13.35 8.72
C ARG A 170 -5.56 -14.55 9.44
N LYS A 171 -4.76 -15.51 9.90
CA LYS A 171 -5.21 -16.65 10.73
C LYS A 171 -5.82 -16.18 12.06
N HIS A 172 -5.39 -15.04 12.58
CA HIS A 172 -5.95 -14.39 13.78
C HIS A 172 -7.05 -13.38 13.48
N ASN A 173 -7.53 -13.31 12.22
CA ASN A 173 -8.56 -12.39 11.73
C ASN A 173 -8.23 -10.90 11.85
N LEU A 174 -6.97 -10.51 12.08
CA LEU A 174 -6.58 -9.11 12.20
C LEU A 174 -6.29 -8.47 10.83
N SER A 175 -6.23 -7.14 10.81
CA SER A 175 -5.73 -6.36 9.67
C SER A 175 -4.20 -6.23 9.74
N MET A 176 -3.58 -5.78 8.65
CA MET A 176 -2.13 -5.60 8.56
C MET A 176 -1.76 -4.20 8.08
N ALA A 177 -0.66 -3.66 8.59
CA ALA A 177 -0.02 -2.45 8.08
C ALA A 177 1.34 -2.81 7.48
N ILE A 178 1.47 -2.70 6.15
CA ILE A 178 2.72 -3.04 5.45
C ILE A 178 3.66 -1.83 5.50
N PHE A 179 4.71 -1.94 6.30
CA PHE A 179 5.69 -0.88 6.48
C PHE A 179 6.87 -1.01 5.52
N ALA A 180 7.22 0.13 4.91
CA ALA A 180 8.35 0.28 3.99
C ALA A 180 8.41 -0.78 2.86
N PRO A 181 7.31 -1.03 2.10
CA PRO A 181 7.33 -1.95 0.96
C PRO A 181 8.29 -1.51 -0.15
N SER A 182 8.73 -0.23 -0.14
CA SER A 182 9.81 0.27 -0.98
C SER A 182 11.14 -0.47 -0.81
N TRP A 183 11.26 -1.40 0.15
CA TRP A 183 12.35 -2.36 0.25
C TRP A 183 12.73 -2.96 -1.11
N VAL A 184 11.75 -3.34 -1.92
CA VAL A 184 12.03 -3.93 -3.25
C VAL A 184 12.90 -2.99 -4.08
N HIS A 185 12.55 -1.72 -4.18
CA HIS A 185 13.34 -0.74 -4.92
C HIS A 185 14.64 -0.36 -4.21
N GLN A 186 14.56 -0.02 -2.92
CA GLN A 186 15.68 0.56 -2.17
C GLN A 186 16.77 -0.47 -1.83
N TYR A 187 16.40 -1.73 -1.61
CA TYR A 187 17.33 -2.80 -1.25
C TYR A 187 17.74 -3.63 -2.46
N LEU A 188 16.80 -4.02 -3.34
CA LEU A 188 17.13 -4.84 -4.52
C LEU A 188 17.54 -4.02 -5.74
N GLY A 189 17.30 -2.70 -5.73
CA GLY A 189 17.74 -1.76 -6.75
C GLY A 189 16.73 -1.50 -7.87
N GLY A 190 17.05 -0.51 -8.71
CA GLY A 190 16.20 -0.08 -9.83
C GLY A 190 16.13 -1.02 -11.04
N PRO A 191 17.21 -1.72 -11.46
CA PRO A 191 17.11 -2.65 -12.59
C PRO A 191 16.08 -3.73 -12.29
N HIS A 192 15.18 -3.96 -13.25
CA HIS A 192 14.10 -4.95 -13.12
C HIS A 192 13.17 -4.74 -11.92
N PHE A 193 13.14 -3.55 -11.32
CA PHE A 193 12.29 -3.20 -10.18
C PHE A 193 10.86 -3.71 -10.35
N LEU A 194 10.21 -3.46 -11.49
CA LEU A 194 8.84 -3.91 -11.73
C LEU A 194 8.67 -5.43 -11.60
N HIS A 195 9.65 -6.24 -12.02
CA HIS A 195 9.55 -7.70 -11.92
C HIS A 195 9.67 -8.15 -10.47
N LEU A 196 10.61 -7.56 -9.73
CA LEU A 196 10.79 -7.82 -8.30
C LEU A 196 9.56 -7.39 -7.50
N GLU A 197 9.00 -6.24 -7.84
CA GLU A 197 7.80 -5.67 -7.24
C GLU A 197 6.59 -6.59 -7.48
N TYR A 198 6.43 -7.08 -8.72
CA TYR A 198 5.36 -8.02 -9.02
C TYR A 198 5.49 -9.34 -8.26
N VAL A 199 6.70 -9.89 -8.12
CA VAL A 199 6.88 -11.11 -7.32
C VAL A 199 6.52 -10.85 -5.86
N PHE A 200 6.94 -9.71 -5.29
CA PHE A 200 6.63 -9.38 -3.90
C PHE A 200 5.11 -9.27 -3.68
N TRP A 201 4.40 -8.52 -4.53
CA TRP A 201 2.95 -8.42 -4.41
C TRP A 201 2.22 -9.71 -4.78
N HIS A 202 2.78 -10.56 -5.64
CA HIS A 202 2.24 -11.89 -5.92
C HIS A 202 2.26 -12.79 -4.68
N THR A 203 3.35 -12.80 -3.90
CA THR A 203 3.42 -13.62 -2.67
C THR A 203 2.49 -13.08 -1.59
N MET A 204 2.29 -11.77 -1.52
CA MET A 204 1.35 -11.14 -0.57
C MET A 204 -0.12 -11.32 -0.98
N TRP A 205 -0.41 -11.40 -2.29
CA TRP A 205 -1.76 -11.39 -2.87
C TRP A 205 -2.80 -12.29 -2.17
N PRO A 206 -2.50 -13.55 -1.79
CA PRO A 206 -3.49 -14.42 -1.15
C PRO A 206 -4.03 -13.88 0.18
N PHE A 207 -3.30 -12.96 0.82
CA PHE A 207 -3.61 -12.41 2.14
C PHE A 207 -4.20 -10.99 2.07
N LEU A 208 -4.31 -10.41 0.87
CA LEU A 208 -4.79 -9.05 0.66
C LEU A 208 -6.24 -9.03 0.17
N TYR A 209 -6.97 -8.01 0.61
CA TYR A 209 -8.25 -7.66 0.00
C TYR A 209 -8.01 -6.77 -1.23
N ILE A 210 -8.68 -7.09 -2.33
CA ILE A 210 -8.43 -6.44 -3.63
C ILE A 210 -9.67 -5.66 -4.06
N HIS A 211 -9.49 -4.38 -4.37
CA HIS A 211 -10.57 -3.56 -4.91
C HIS A 211 -10.66 -3.75 -6.42
N ILE A 212 -11.71 -4.46 -6.84
CA ILE A 212 -11.98 -4.74 -8.25
C ILE A 212 -12.84 -3.63 -8.89
N PRO A 213 -12.72 -3.38 -10.20
CA PRO A 213 -13.61 -2.45 -10.89
C PRO A 213 -15.05 -2.97 -10.87
N GLN A 214 -15.99 -2.10 -10.49
CA GLN A 214 -17.42 -2.45 -10.38
C GLN A 214 -18.33 -1.62 -11.29
N ASP A 215 -17.82 -0.50 -11.81
CA ASP A 215 -18.58 0.46 -12.59
C ASP A 215 -18.21 0.40 -14.08
N LEU A 216 -19.20 0.62 -14.95
CA LEU A 216 -19.01 0.87 -16.38
C LEU A 216 -19.28 2.35 -16.70
N PRO A 217 -18.57 2.96 -17.67
CA PRO A 217 -17.50 2.35 -18.48
C PRO A 217 -16.19 2.19 -17.70
N PHE A 218 -15.51 1.07 -17.92
CA PHE A 218 -14.15 0.82 -17.43
C PHE A 218 -13.15 0.94 -18.58
N THR A 219 -12.09 1.71 -18.38
CA THR A 219 -11.07 1.99 -19.41
C THR A 219 -9.69 2.08 -18.78
N THR A 220 -8.69 1.53 -19.48
CA THR A 220 -7.28 1.72 -19.19
C THR A 220 -6.44 1.52 -20.44
N THR A 221 -5.38 2.31 -20.58
CA THR A 221 -4.28 2.10 -21.53
C THR A 221 -3.05 1.54 -20.85
N PHE A 222 -3.18 1.18 -19.57
CA PHE A 222 -2.11 0.66 -18.71
C PHE A 222 -0.97 1.65 -18.45
N CYS A 223 -1.18 2.92 -18.74
CA CYS A 223 -0.20 3.97 -18.45
C CYS A 223 0.15 4.00 -16.95
N GLN A 224 1.40 3.74 -16.59
CA GLN A 224 1.87 3.78 -15.21
C GLN A 224 2.15 5.19 -14.68
N GLY A 225 1.86 6.23 -15.47
CA GLY A 225 2.16 7.62 -15.14
C GLY A 225 3.60 8.02 -15.45
N TYR A 226 4.35 7.21 -16.17
CA TYR A 226 5.69 7.55 -16.66
C TYR A 226 5.96 6.82 -17.98
N GLY A 227 7.02 7.22 -18.68
CA GLY A 227 7.47 6.55 -19.90
C GLY A 227 8.70 7.22 -20.52
N LYS A 228 9.41 6.49 -21.39
CA LYS A 228 10.56 7.06 -22.14
C LYS A 228 10.11 8.04 -23.23
N LYS A 229 8.88 7.88 -23.70
CA LYS A 229 8.20 8.73 -24.68
C LYS A 229 6.75 8.93 -24.24
N ARG A 230 6.08 9.91 -24.84
CA ARG A 230 4.64 10.09 -24.69
C ARG A 230 3.93 9.76 -26.00
N TYR A 231 2.80 9.07 -25.87
CA TYR A 231 2.00 8.58 -26.97
C TYR A 231 0.56 9.09 -26.90
N GLU A 232 -0.03 9.29 -28.08
CA GLU A 232 -1.46 9.54 -28.27
C GLU A 232 -1.92 8.79 -29.53
N ASN A 233 -2.91 7.92 -29.38
CA ASN A 233 -3.43 7.06 -30.45
C ASN A 233 -2.32 6.29 -31.21
N GLY A 234 -1.33 5.76 -30.47
CA GLY A 234 -0.19 5.01 -30.99
C GLY A 234 0.91 5.86 -31.64
N ARG A 235 0.77 7.20 -31.64
CA ARG A 235 1.76 8.12 -32.22
C ARG A 235 2.57 8.79 -31.13
N VAL A 236 3.87 8.91 -31.34
CA VAL A 236 4.76 9.65 -30.44
C VAL A 236 4.43 11.14 -30.50
N THR A 237 4.02 11.72 -29.37
CA THR A 237 3.79 13.17 -29.20
C THR A 237 4.95 13.87 -28.50
N SER A 238 5.77 13.12 -27.76
CA SER A 238 7.03 13.60 -27.19
C SER A 238 8.06 12.48 -27.15
N CYS A 239 9.29 12.78 -27.55
CA CYS A 239 10.43 11.86 -27.48
C CYS A 239 11.21 11.95 -26.15
N LEU A 240 10.78 12.82 -25.23
CA LEU A 240 11.45 12.99 -23.93
C LEU A 240 10.85 12.06 -22.87
N PRO A 241 11.69 11.52 -21.95
CA PRO A 241 11.20 10.83 -20.77
C PRO A 241 10.30 11.74 -19.93
N TRP A 242 9.29 11.14 -19.29
CA TRP A 242 8.38 11.87 -18.43
C TRP A 242 7.89 11.03 -17.25
N TYR A 243 7.51 11.71 -16.18
CA TYR A 243 6.96 11.14 -14.96
C TYR A 243 5.90 12.07 -14.40
N ASN A 244 4.71 11.54 -14.13
CA ASN A 244 3.57 12.17 -13.50
C ASN A 244 2.55 11.10 -13.06
N LEU A 245 2.61 10.68 -11.78
CA LEU A 245 1.72 9.65 -11.23
C LEU A 245 0.23 10.04 -11.23
N SER A 246 -0.13 11.33 -11.33
CA SER A 246 -1.53 11.72 -11.54
C SER A 246 -2.11 11.20 -12.87
N LYS A 247 -1.24 10.78 -13.79
CA LYS A 247 -1.59 10.15 -15.07
C LYS A 247 -1.54 8.62 -15.02
N GLN A 248 -1.25 8.02 -13.86
CA GLN A 248 -1.33 6.57 -13.69
C GLN A 248 -2.79 6.12 -13.84
N GLN A 249 -3.01 5.14 -14.70
CA GLN A 249 -4.31 4.51 -14.94
C GLN A 249 -4.38 3.14 -14.25
N TYR A 250 -5.58 2.56 -14.21
CA TYR A 250 -5.82 1.27 -13.57
C TYR A 250 -4.93 0.18 -14.17
N GLN A 251 -4.20 -0.54 -13.33
CA GLN A 251 -3.26 -1.60 -13.71
C GLN A 251 -3.92 -2.98 -13.55
N PRO A 252 -3.39 -4.06 -14.15
CA PRO A 252 -3.86 -5.42 -13.90
C PRO A 252 -4.01 -5.71 -12.41
N ASN A 253 -5.10 -6.37 -12.03
CA ASN A 253 -5.41 -6.72 -10.64
C ASN A 253 -5.49 -8.24 -10.45
N VAL A 254 -4.79 -8.98 -11.29
CA VAL A 254 -4.55 -10.41 -11.11
C VAL A 254 -3.06 -10.61 -11.30
N PRO A 255 -2.37 -11.27 -10.35
CA PRO A 255 -0.96 -11.50 -10.49
C PRO A 255 -0.66 -12.26 -11.78
N SER A 256 0.33 -11.78 -12.52
CA SER A 256 0.85 -12.45 -13.70
C SER A 256 1.42 -13.81 -13.31
N CYS A 257 1.35 -14.77 -14.22
CA CYS A 257 2.03 -16.06 -14.08
C CYS A 257 3.54 -15.82 -14.18
N GLN A 258 4.16 -15.52 -13.04
CA GLN A 258 5.59 -15.22 -12.93
C GLN A 258 6.31 -16.42 -12.33
N ASN A 259 7.47 -16.73 -12.89
CA ASN A 259 8.43 -17.62 -12.27
C ASN A 259 9.26 -16.79 -11.27
N ALA A 260 9.42 -17.28 -10.04
CA ALA A 260 10.19 -16.63 -8.97
C ALA A 260 11.63 -17.18 -8.83
N ASP A 261 12.07 -18.11 -9.68
CA ASP A 261 13.38 -18.79 -9.60
C ASP A 261 14.58 -17.81 -9.57
N PHE A 262 14.43 -16.63 -10.16
CA PHE A 262 15.48 -15.61 -10.20
C PHE A 262 15.62 -14.82 -8.88
N VAL A 263 14.62 -14.87 -8.01
CA VAL A 263 14.56 -14.04 -6.79
C VAL A 263 15.69 -14.39 -5.84
N GLU A 264 15.89 -15.69 -5.58
CA GLU A 264 16.94 -16.15 -4.66
C GLU A 264 18.33 -15.73 -5.14
N LEU A 265 18.58 -15.81 -6.45
CA LEU A 265 19.84 -15.38 -7.06
C LEU A 265 20.08 -13.88 -6.85
N ILE A 266 19.07 -13.04 -7.05
CA ILE A 266 19.18 -11.59 -6.85
C ILE A 266 19.38 -11.26 -5.38
N VAL A 267 18.63 -11.89 -4.47
CA VAL A 267 18.78 -11.69 -3.02
C VAL A 267 20.18 -12.12 -2.55
N ASN A 268 20.69 -13.25 -3.02
CA ASN A 268 22.02 -13.74 -2.66
C ASN A 268 23.13 -12.85 -3.22
N ALA A 269 23.00 -12.36 -4.46
CA ALA A 269 23.92 -11.36 -5.02
C ALA A 269 23.93 -10.08 -4.18
N ARG A 270 22.74 -9.57 -3.79
CA ARG A 270 22.62 -8.36 -2.94
C ARG A 270 23.27 -8.51 -1.57
N LYS A 271 23.12 -9.68 -0.92
CA LYS A 271 23.80 -9.98 0.35
C LYS A 271 25.32 -9.96 0.23
N LYS A 272 25.86 -10.34 -0.93
CA LYS A 272 27.31 -10.43 -1.18
C LYS A 272 27.92 -9.10 -1.61
N ASP A 273 27.25 -8.40 -2.52
CA ASP A 273 27.82 -7.27 -3.26
C ASP A 273 27.40 -5.90 -2.69
N GLY A 274 26.41 -5.87 -1.80
CA GLY A 274 25.83 -4.63 -1.26
C GLY A 274 24.86 -3.94 -2.22
N ILE A 275 24.50 -2.69 -1.90
CA ILE A 275 23.59 -1.88 -2.72
C ILE A 275 24.37 -1.31 -3.92
N THR A 276 24.15 -1.87 -5.10
CA THR A 276 24.76 -1.46 -6.37
C THR A 276 23.68 -1.29 -7.44
N GLU A 277 23.89 -0.45 -8.44
CA GLU A 277 22.91 -0.31 -9.54
C GLU A 277 22.98 -1.44 -10.58
N GLU A 278 23.90 -2.41 -10.44
CA GLU A 278 24.09 -3.50 -11.39
C GLU A 278 23.56 -4.82 -10.82
N ILE A 279 22.84 -5.58 -11.66
CA ILE A 279 22.46 -6.97 -11.36
C ILE A 279 23.50 -7.90 -12.00
N ASN A 280 23.80 -9.01 -11.32
CA ASN A 280 24.67 -10.05 -11.89
C ASN A 280 24.13 -10.52 -13.25
N LYS A 281 24.98 -10.52 -14.29
CA LYS A 281 24.68 -10.98 -15.66
C LYS A 281 24.10 -12.40 -15.72
N GLU A 282 24.31 -13.24 -14.71
CA GLU A 282 23.68 -14.56 -14.60
C GLU A 282 22.21 -14.47 -14.19
N ALA A 283 21.86 -13.54 -13.29
CA ALA A 283 20.47 -13.25 -12.90
C ALA A 283 19.67 -12.61 -14.04
N GLU A 284 20.31 -11.77 -14.87
CA GLU A 284 19.71 -11.21 -16.10
C GLU A 284 19.23 -12.29 -17.09
N LYS A 285 19.94 -13.43 -17.17
CA LYS A 285 19.60 -14.52 -18.08
C LYS A 285 18.40 -15.35 -17.64
N VAL A 286 18.12 -15.38 -16.34
CA VAL A 286 17.02 -16.15 -15.73
C VAL A 286 15.82 -15.29 -15.33
N LEU A 287 15.92 -13.97 -15.50
CA LEU A 287 14.79 -13.05 -15.43
C LEU A 287 13.81 -13.41 -16.54
N THR A 288 12.95 -14.37 -16.21
CA THR A 288 11.95 -14.88 -17.10
C THR A 288 10.73 -13.98 -17.06
N VAL A 289 10.19 -13.84 -18.25
CA VAL A 289 9.11 -12.96 -18.64
C VAL A 289 7.81 -13.62 -18.20
N GLY A 290 7.09 -13.01 -17.24
CA GLY A 290 5.74 -13.45 -16.90
C GLY A 290 4.79 -13.30 -18.11
N CYS A 291 3.62 -13.93 -18.08
CA CYS A 291 2.67 -13.82 -19.20
C CYS A 291 2.22 -12.40 -19.51
N VAL A 292 2.19 -11.51 -18.51
CA VAL A 292 1.95 -10.07 -18.65
C VAL A 292 3.16 -9.30 -18.14
N GLN A 293 3.64 -8.35 -18.95
CA GLN A 293 4.70 -7.42 -18.60
C GLN A 293 4.33 -5.99 -18.98
N HIS A 294 4.84 -5.03 -18.23
CA HIS A 294 4.73 -3.63 -18.63
C HIS A 294 5.84 -3.28 -19.62
N CYS A 295 5.48 -2.63 -20.72
CA CYS A 295 6.39 -2.10 -21.73
C CYS A 295 6.33 -0.58 -21.69
N SER A 296 7.48 0.08 -21.51
CA SER A 296 7.61 1.55 -21.55
C SER A 296 8.24 2.08 -22.84
N GLU A 297 8.53 1.19 -23.79
CA GLU A 297 9.09 1.54 -25.09
C GLU A 297 8.03 1.93 -26.11
N ASP A 298 6.80 1.44 -25.95
CA ASP A 298 5.66 1.68 -26.85
C ASP A 298 4.39 1.89 -26.03
N ALA A 299 3.39 2.58 -26.59
CA ALA A 299 2.08 2.75 -25.96
C ALA A 299 1.03 3.21 -26.97
N PHE A 300 -0.25 2.93 -26.66
CA PHE A 300 -1.35 3.56 -27.38
C PHE A 300 -1.56 5.01 -26.90
N THR A 301 -1.78 5.20 -25.59
CA THR A 301 -1.87 6.51 -24.96
C THR A 301 -1.10 6.51 -23.66
N GLY A 302 -0.35 7.57 -23.38
CA GLY A 302 0.47 7.70 -22.18
C GLY A 302 1.91 7.28 -22.43
N GLY A 303 2.46 6.44 -21.55
CA GLY A 303 3.91 6.16 -21.48
C GLY A 303 4.29 4.69 -21.42
N GLY A 304 3.29 3.80 -21.46
CA GLY A 304 3.51 2.37 -21.55
C GLY A 304 2.24 1.60 -21.92
N CYS A 305 2.41 0.32 -22.17
CA CYS A 305 1.37 -0.67 -22.46
C CYS A 305 1.70 -2.02 -21.82
N LEU A 306 0.89 -3.04 -22.08
CA LEU A 306 1.19 -4.42 -21.70
C LEU A 306 1.74 -5.20 -22.88
N LEU A 307 2.81 -5.94 -22.64
CA LEU A 307 3.26 -7.04 -23.48
C LEU A 307 2.65 -8.33 -22.91
N ILE A 308 1.95 -9.09 -23.76
CA ILE A 308 1.29 -10.34 -23.38
C ILE A 308 1.89 -11.47 -24.20
N SER A 309 2.47 -12.46 -23.51
CA SER A 309 3.19 -13.58 -24.13
C SER A 309 2.36 -14.87 -24.21
N TYR A 310 1.42 -15.05 -23.27
CA TYR A 310 0.57 -16.25 -23.18
C TYR A 310 -0.83 -15.89 -22.68
N SER A 311 -1.78 -16.81 -22.88
CA SER A 311 -3.13 -16.69 -22.31
C SER A 311 -3.07 -16.56 -20.79
N CYS A 312 -3.69 -15.52 -20.25
CA CYS A 312 -3.69 -15.24 -18.82
C CYS A 312 -4.90 -14.38 -18.43
N ARG A 313 -5.26 -14.44 -17.15
CA ARG A 313 -6.26 -13.54 -16.58
C ARG A 313 -5.56 -12.25 -16.14
N ILE A 314 -6.03 -11.12 -16.65
CA ILE A 314 -5.46 -9.79 -16.36
C ILE A 314 -6.32 -9.04 -15.34
N PHE A 315 -7.63 -9.30 -15.37
CA PHE A 315 -8.59 -8.61 -14.53
C PHE A 315 -9.56 -9.56 -13.83
N LYS A 316 -9.88 -9.22 -12.58
CA LYS A 316 -11.13 -9.53 -11.90
C LYS A 316 -11.95 -8.25 -11.83
N CYS A 317 -13.21 -8.31 -12.26
CA CYS A 317 -14.16 -7.20 -12.27
C CYS A 317 -15.53 -7.67 -11.76
N SER A 318 -16.39 -6.74 -11.37
CA SER A 318 -17.79 -7.02 -11.01
C SER A 318 -18.71 -5.96 -11.61
N PHE A 319 -18.82 -5.98 -12.94
CA PHE A 319 -19.67 -5.05 -13.65
C PHE A 319 -21.12 -5.51 -13.67
N LYS A 320 -22.05 -4.63 -13.31
CA LYS A 320 -23.48 -4.86 -13.55
C LYS A 320 -23.81 -4.47 -14.99
N CYS A 321 -24.30 -5.42 -15.78
CA CYS A 321 -24.71 -5.17 -17.17
C CYS A 321 -26.11 -5.77 -17.40
N ASN A 322 -27.06 -4.91 -17.79
CA ASN A 322 -28.44 -5.31 -18.08
C ASN A 322 -28.75 -5.29 -19.60
N GLY A 323 -27.71 -5.29 -20.45
CA GLY A 323 -27.86 -5.11 -21.89
C GLY A 323 -26.60 -5.52 -22.66
N GLU A 324 -26.37 -4.86 -23.79
CA GLU A 324 -25.19 -5.12 -24.63
C GLU A 324 -23.92 -4.55 -24.00
N LEU A 325 -22.85 -5.33 -24.02
CA LEU A 325 -21.52 -4.91 -23.61
C LEU A 325 -20.65 -4.70 -24.84
N VAL A 326 -20.15 -3.49 -25.03
CA VAL A 326 -19.18 -3.17 -26.07
C VAL A 326 -17.77 -3.22 -25.48
N VAL A 327 -16.90 -4.00 -26.11
CA VAL A 327 -15.50 -4.15 -25.72
C VAL A 327 -14.63 -3.61 -26.85
N THR A 328 -13.77 -2.66 -26.52
CA THR A 328 -12.82 -2.07 -27.46
C THR A 328 -11.40 -2.34 -27.01
N LEU A 329 -10.54 -2.76 -27.94
CA LEU A 329 -9.15 -3.11 -27.68
C LEU A 329 -8.26 -2.42 -28.70
N ALA A 330 -7.14 -1.86 -28.23
CA ALA A 330 -6.06 -1.37 -29.08
C ALA A 330 -4.85 -2.29 -28.88
N ILE A 331 -4.49 -3.03 -29.94
CA ILE A 331 -3.42 -4.03 -29.89
C ILE A 331 -2.41 -3.80 -31.01
N LYS A 332 -1.18 -4.23 -30.77
CA LYS A 332 -0.10 -4.23 -31.76
C LYS A 332 0.64 -5.57 -31.65
N PRO A 333 0.75 -6.36 -32.72
CA PRO A 333 1.56 -7.58 -32.72
C PRO A 333 3.03 -7.26 -32.40
N ALA A 334 3.68 -8.09 -31.58
CA ALA A 334 5.07 -7.91 -31.22
C ALA A 334 6.04 -8.19 -32.39
N SER A 335 5.63 -9.03 -33.35
CA SER A 335 6.40 -9.37 -34.55
C SER A 335 5.49 -9.55 -35.77
N GLU A 336 6.05 -9.45 -36.97
CA GLU A 336 5.35 -9.81 -38.21
C GLU A 336 4.90 -11.28 -38.16
N GLY A 337 3.63 -11.54 -38.42
CA GLY A 337 3.02 -12.87 -38.27
C GLY A 337 2.61 -13.27 -36.84
N GLY A 338 2.62 -12.32 -35.89
CA GLY A 338 2.11 -12.55 -34.53
C GLY A 338 0.65 -13.02 -34.52
N GLY A 339 0.33 -13.97 -33.63
CA GLY A 339 -0.99 -14.61 -33.55
C GLY A 339 -2.12 -13.67 -33.12
N ASP A 340 -3.36 -14.10 -33.37
CA ASP A 340 -4.56 -13.37 -32.97
C ASP A 340 -4.69 -13.28 -31.45
N LEU A 341 -5.05 -12.10 -30.93
CA LEU A 341 -5.43 -11.93 -29.52
C LEU A 341 -6.93 -12.14 -29.38
N ASN A 342 -7.31 -13.20 -28.66
CA ASN A 342 -8.69 -13.42 -28.25
C ASN A 342 -8.91 -12.88 -26.84
N VAL A 343 -9.99 -12.12 -26.64
CA VAL A 343 -10.42 -11.68 -25.30
C VAL A 343 -11.59 -12.53 -24.84
N LEU A 344 -11.38 -13.21 -23.71
CA LEU A 344 -12.41 -13.98 -23.05
C LEU A 344 -12.99 -13.18 -21.88
N LEU A 345 -14.32 -13.01 -21.90
CA LEU A 345 -15.06 -12.45 -20.78
C LEU A 345 -15.79 -13.58 -20.05
N ASN A 346 -15.39 -13.83 -18.81
CA ASN A 346 -16.12 -14.72 -17.93
C ASN A 346 -17.24 -13.95 -17.26
N THR A 347 -18.46 -14.46 -17.37
CA THR A 347 -19.63 -13.93 -16.65
C THR A 347 -19.95 -14.86 -15.49
N GLU A 348 -20.55 -14.34 -14.43
CA GLU A 348 -21.12 -15.16 -13.34
C GLU A 348 -22.62 -14.83 -13.27
N ASN A 349 -23.47 -15.85 -13.29
CA ASN A 349 -24.90 -15.67 -13.10
C ASN A 349 -25.22 -15.45 -11.60
N LYS A 350 -26.41 -14.89 -11.30
CA LYS A 350 -26.86 -14.57 -9.92
C LYS A 350 -26.82 -15.76 -8.95
N ASP A 351 -26.83 -16.98 -9.46
CA ASP A 351 -26.83 -18.21 -8.67
C ASP A 351 -25.43 -18.71 -8.28
N GLY A 352 -24.38 -17.98 -8.68
CA GLY A 352 -22.98 -18.34 -8.42
C GLY A 352 -22.52 -19.50 -9.29
N VAL A 353 -21.38 -19.30 -9.96
CA VAL A 353 -20.68 -20.19 -10.90
C VAL A 353 -21.07 -20.03 -12.37
N THR A 354 -20.03 -19.76 -13.17
CA THR A 354 -19.86 -20.30 -14.52
C THR A 354 -18.42 -20.78 -14.68
#